data_AF-A0A9P4MHI8-F1
#
_entry.id   AF-A0A9P4MHI8-F1
#
_cell.length_a   1.000
_cell.length_b   1.000
_cell.length_c   1.000
_cell.angle_alpha   90.00
_cell.angle_beta   90.00
_cell.angle_gamma   90.00
#
_symmetry.space_group_name_H-M   'P 1'
#
loop_
_entity.id
_entity.type
_entity.pdbx_description
1 polymer ?
#
loop_
_entity_poly.entity_id
_entity_poly.type
_entity_poly.pdbx_seq_one_letter_code
_entity_poly.pdbx_strand_id
1 'polypeptide(L)'
;MVTEYEKLLTQEGNCPGNFENRKAELSQIIELGLLRAQTKGRYKIAGREFLLTDQIAQAAGFVMWARDWVSQAVRASPEASLVWAGISLILPLLTNSRTVNEANHTGFIYITARMDYYAGLESLIEELGQSPSVSDVLVARIQTEILTLYEHILEFQMRNVLRFYRSFVKQLAHDSVSQTDWNQMAAKIKEIDDDVNEKLAQMNTMSSKRELERLNKQHAGTFDAMKGFLSNAEKQLSVAKEQRDIAQSHQRITGRQLQMQEDSAKQMRTEKEERCHQLFRLEAGDSDSAYEWHKSRVEDRVNGTCEWLLQHEHYKEWLTRPSGPLLISADPGCGKSVLAKYLVDKALPRSSIILYFFFKDQDQNTTAQALCALLHQMFSHRRALIKHAMPEFAKNGENMVRLTSTL
;
A
#
# COMPACT_ATOMS: atom_id res chain seq x y z
N MET A 1 7.37 54.99 6.65
CA MET A 1 8.80 55.08 6.26
C MET A 1 9.14 56.39 5.55
N VAL A 2 8.57 56.74 4.39
CA VAL A 2 8.78 58.09 3.79
C VAL A 2 8.31 59.20 4.74
N THR A 3 7.16 59.02 5.40
CA THR A 3 6.55 59.99 6.33
C THR A 3 7.28 60.16 7.67
N GLU A 4 8.13 59.21 8.06
CA GLU A 4 8.87 59.25 9.33
C GLU A 4 10.29 59.78 9.12
N TYR A 5 10.86 59.47 7.95
CA TYR A 5 12.08 60.09 7.43
C TYR A 5 11.87 61.57 7.07
N GLU A 6 10.72 61.93 6.49
CA GLU A 6 10.30 63.33 6.31
C GLU A 6 10.12 64.04 7.66
N LYS A 7 9.59 63.37 8.69
CA LYS A 7 9.47 63.93 10.05
C LYS A 7 10.83 64.16 10.71
N LEU A 8 11.79 63.26 10.58
CA LEU A 8 13.14 63.48 11.12
C LEU A 8 13.87 64.62 10.39
N LEU A 9 13.67 64.75 9.08
CA LEU A 9 14.21 65.87 8.29
C LEU A 9 13.50 67.21 8.56
N THR A 10 12.23 67.19 8.99
CA THR A 10 11.45 68.40 9.31
C THR A 10 11.42 68.77 10.79
N GLN A 11 11.63 67.84 11.73
CA GLN A 11 11.59 68.11 13.18
C GLN A 11 12.90 68.68 13.77
N GLU A 12 14.03 68.62 13.05
CA GLU A 12 15.15 69.55 13.32
C GLU A 12 14.89 70.96 12.71
N GLY A 13 13.76 71.15 12.04
CA GLY A 13 13.32 72.41 11.43
C GLY A 13 12.84 73.48 12.40
N ASN A 14 13.45 73.61 13.58
CA ASN A 14 13.26 74.77 14.47
C ASN A 14 14.46 75.73 14.50
N CYS A 15 15.37 75.63 13.52
CA CYS A 15 16.27 76.72 13.15
C CYS A 15 15.86 77.28 11.78
N PRO A 16 15.21 78.46 11.73
CA PRO A 16 14.68 79.02 10.49
C PRO A 16 15.84 79.55 9.64
N GLY A 17 16.30 78.75 8.67
CA GLY A 17 17.28 79.23 7.69
C GLY A 17 17.98 78.23 6.77
N ASN A 18 17.76 76.91 6.83
CA ASN A 18 18.72 75.98 6.21
C ASN A 18 18.20 74.84 5.30
N PHE A 19 16.89 74.63 5.11
CA PHE A 19 16.41 73.50 4.29
C PHE A 19 16.60 73.73 2.77
N GLU A 20 16.16 74.87 2.25
CA GLU A 20 16.36 75.25 0.84
C GLU A 20 17.86 75.41 0.49
N ASN A 21 18.66 75.91 1.43
CA ASN A 21 20.11 76.01 1.27
C ASN A 21 20.77 74.62 1.20
N ARG A 22 20.40 73.67 2.07
CA ARG A 22 20.92 72.29 2.04
C ARG A 22 20.52 71.53 0.76
N LYS A 23 19.31 71.76 0.23
CA LYS A 23 18.85 71.18 -1.04
C LYS A 23 19.60 71.77 -2.25
N ALA A 24 19.84 73.08 -2.25
CA ALA A 24 20.65 73.75 -3.26
C ALA A 24 22.12 73.28 -3.20
N GLU A 25 22.69 73.15 -2.02
CA GLU A 25 24.05 72.62 -1.79
C GLU A 25 24.20 71.19 -2.32
N LEU A 26 23.24 70.31 -2.03
CA LEU A 26 23.27 68.92 -2.52
C LEU A 26 23.16 68.84 -4.05
N SER A 27 22.32 69.70 -4.65
CA SER A 27 22.18 69.78 -6.11
C SER A 27 23.47 70.25 -6.78
N GLN A 28 24.15 71.23 -6.18
CA GLN A 28 25.46 71.71 -6.62
C GLN A 28 26.53 70.62 -6.49
N ILE A 29 26.52 69.84 -5.40
CA ILE A 29 27.45 68.74 -5.16
C ILE A 29 27.33 67.65 -6.25
N ILE A 30 26.12 67.34 -6.72
CA ILE A 30 25.87 66.36 -7.78
C ILE A 30 26.41 66.85 -9.14
N GLU A 31 26.10 68.09 -9.50
CA GLU A 31 26.53 68.69 -10.76
C GLU A 31 28.07 68.79 -10.83
N LEU A 32 28.70 69.12 -9.72
CA LEU A 32 30.16 69.17 -9.57
C LEU A 32 30.81 67.78 -9.48
N GLY A 33 30.11 66.80 -8.89
CA GLY A 33 30.53 65.40 -8.85
C GLY A 33 30.61 64.78 -10.25
N LEU A 34 29.62 65.06 -11.10
CA LEU A 34 29.61 64.69 -12.52
C LEU A 34 30.81 65.28 -13.29
N LEU A 35 31.13 66.54 -13.04
CA LEU A 35 32.29 67.25 -13.61
C LEU A 35 33.64 66.65 -13.13
N ARG A 36 33.72 66.22 -11.86
CA ARG A 36 34.94 65.64 -11.27
C ARG A 36 35.17 64.18 -11.68
N ALA A 37 34.11 63.39 -11.85
CA ALA A 37 34.17 62.03 -12.36
C ALA A 37 34.72 61.99 -13.80
N GLN A 38 34.33 62.97 -14.64
CA GLN A 38 34.87 63.10 -16.00
C GLN A 38 36.35 63.51 -16.05
N THR A 39 36.84 64.25 -15.05
CA THR A 39 38.21 64.81 -15.05
C THR A 39 39.25 63.95 -14.31
N LYS A 40 38.88 63.22 -13.26
CA LYS A 40 39.80 62.36 -12.48
C LYS A 40 39.95 60.92 -12.98
N GLY A 41 39.21 60.54 -14.01
CA GLY A 41 39.35 59.22 -14.66
C GLY A 41 40.60 59.07 -15.55
N ARG A 42 41.45 60.11 -15.69
CA ARG A 42 42.68 60.06 -16.51
C ARG A 42 43.86 60.68 -15.77
N TYR A 43 44.96 59.93 -15.66
CA TYR A 43 46.24 60.47 -15.21
C TYR A 43 47.29 60.28 -16.31
N LYS A 44 48.08 61.33 -16.56
CA LYS A 44 49.25 61.30 -17.45
C LYS A 44 50.50 61.02 -16.62
N ILE A 45 51.15 59.89 -16.88
CA ILE A 45 52.52 59.63 -16.45
C ILE A 45 53.32 59.37 -17.73
N ALA A 46 54.40 60.13 -17.94
CA ALA A 46 55.31 60.00 -19.08
C ALA A 46 54.59 59.95 -20.46
N GLY A 47 53.58 60.81 -20.66
CA GLY A 47 52.95 61.00 -21.98
C GLY A 47 51.98 59.89 -22.43
N ARG A 48 51.65 58.90 -21.61
CA ARG A 48 50.58 57.91 -21.88
C ARG A 48 49.50 57.93 -20.79
N GLU A 49 48.26 57.71 -21.22
CA GLU A 49 47.09 57.59 -20.34
C GLU A 49 46.98 56.15 -19.81
N PHE A 50 46.75 55.97 -18.51
CA PHE A 50 46.51 54.67 -17.88
C PHE A 50 45.16 54.64 -17.15
N LEU A 51 44.44 53.52 -17.26
CA LEU A 51 43.18 53.19 -16.58
C LEU A 51 43.43 51.99 -15.62
N LEU A 52 43.04 52.12 -14.35
CA LEU A 52 43.19 51.09 -13.32
C LEU A 52 41.99 50.12 -13.37
N THR A 53 42.18 48.91 -13.89
CA THR A 53 41.07 48.05 -14.34
C THR A 53 40.51 47.09 -13.28
N ASP A 54 41.29 46.64 -12.28
CA ASP A 54 40.83 45.57 -11.37
C ASP A 54 39.94 46.03 -10.20
N GLN A 55 40.14 47.24 -9.67
CA GLN A 55 39.29 47.78 -8.59
C GLN A 55 37.96 48.37 -9.10
N ILE A 56 37.89 48.71 -10.39
CA ILE A 56 36.66 49.13 -11.07
C ILE A 56 35.67 47.96 -11.18
N ALA A 57 36.15 46.72 -11.30
CA ALA A 57 35.29 45.54 -11.40
C ALA A 57 34.49 45.26 -10.11
N GLN A 58 35.10 45.42 -8.93
CA GLN A 58 34.38 45.30 -7.64
C GLN A 58 33.38 46.44 -7.43
N ALA A 59 33.68 47.64 -7.92
CA ALA A 59 32.77 48.79 -7.85
C ALA A 59 31.64 48.74 -8.90
N ALA A 60 31.82 48.01 -10.02
CA ALA A 60 30.85 47.96 -11.10
C ALA A 60 29.53 47.30 -10.69
N GLY A 61 29.59 46.19 -9.94
CA GLY A 61 28.41 45.53 -9.36
C GLY A 61 27.63 46.47 -8.45
N PHE A 62 28.35 47.21 -7.60
CA PHE A 62 27.77 48.18 -6.68
C PHE A 62 27.11 49.36 -7.42
N VAL A 63 27.77 49.93 -8.43
CA VAL A 63 27.24 51.07 -9.20
C VAL A 63 25.95 50.69 -9.93
N MET A 64 25.84 49.45 -10.40
CA MET A 64 24.61 48.93 -10.99
C MET A 64 23.49 48.81 -9.96
N TRP A 65 23.76 48.21 -8.78
CA TRP A 65 22.80 48.15 -7.69
C TRP A 65 22.32 49.55 -7.24
N ALA A 66 23.26 50.47 -6.99
CA ALA A 66 22.94 51.82 -6.54
C ALA A 66 22.12 52.59 -7.58
N ARG A 67 22.36 52.37 -8.88
CA ARG A 67 21.54 52.93 -9.96
C ARG A 67 20.11 52.39 -9.93
N ASP A 68 19.93 51.09 -9.72
CA ASP A 68 18.61 50.46 -9.67
C ASP A 68 17.85 50.88 -8.40
N TRP A 69 18.55 50.98 -7.27
CA TRP A 69 18.03 51.49 -6.00
C TRP A 69 17.63 52.97 -6.10
N VAL A 70 18.49 53.83 -6.66
CA VAL A 70 18.17 55.24 -6.93
C VAL A 70 16.94 55.32 -7.83
N SER A 71 16.84 54.50 -8.87
CA SER A 71 15.67 54.51 -9.75
C SER A 71 14.37 54.13 -9.02
N GLN A 72 14.43 53.32 -7.97
CA GLN A 72 13.29 52.97 -7.13
C GLN A 72 13.01 54.05 -6.07
N ALA A 73 14.05 54.56 -5.41
CA ALA A 73 13.97 55.65 -4.45
C ALA A 73 13.43 56.94 -5.09
N VAL A 74 13.75 57.23 -6.36
CA VAL A 74 13.24 58.39 -7.12
C VAL A 74 11.73 58.37 -7.22
N ARG A 75 11.13 57.17 -7.25
CA ARG A 75 9.68 57.00 -7.28
C ARG A 75 9.03 57.21 -5.91
N ALA A 76 9.77 56.99 -4.82
CA ALA A 76 9.26 57.04 -3.45
C ALA A 76 9.54 58.39 -2.75
N SER A 77 10.73 58.98 -2.96
CA SER A 77 11.12 60.31 -2.48
C SER A 77 12.19 60.92 -3.40
N PRO A 78 11.90 62.06 -4.05
CA PRO A 78 12.88 62.81 -4.83
C PRO A 78 14.09 63.29 -4.00
N GLU A 79 13.90 63.58 -2.72
CA GLU A 79 14.90 64.11 -1.79
C GLU A 79 15.94 63.06 -1.41
N ALA A 80 15.50 61.83 -1.07
CA ALA A 80 16.40 60.72 -0.77
C ALA A 80 17.26 60.37 -1.99
N SER A 81 16.68 60.46 -3.17
CA SER A 81 17.33 60.18 -4.45
C SER A 81 18.48 61.12 -4.78
N LEU A 82 18.39 62.36 -4.32
CA LEU A 82 19.44 63.37 -4.45
C LEU A 82 20.69 62.96 -3.63
N VAL A 83 20.50 62.53 -2.39
CA VAL A 83 21.59 62.03 -1.52
C VAL A 83 22.27 60.80 -2.13
N TRP A 84 21.46 59.89 -2.68
CA TRP A 84 21.96 58.66 -3.29
C TRP A 84 22.66 58.86 -4.63
N ALA A 85 22.25 59.86 -5.43
CA ALA A 85 23.00 60.28 -6.61
C ALA A 85 24.40 60.79 -6.22
N GLY A 86 24.51 61.56 -5.12
CA GLY A 86 25.79 62.01 -4.57
C GLY A 86 26.70 60.85 -4.14
N ILE A 87 26.16 59.87 -3.41
CA ILE A 87 26.91 58.68 -2.95
C ILE A 87 27.39 57.84 -4.14
N SER A 88 26.51 57.59 -5.12
CA SER A 88 26.82 56.82 -6.32
C SER A 88 27.90 57.47 -7.19
N LEU A 89 27.96 58.80 -7.22
CA LEU A 89 28.99 59.57 -7.93
C LEU A 89 30.35 59.52 -7.24
N ILE A 90 30.38 59.46 -5.92
CA ILE A 90 31.61 59.48 -5.13
C ILE A 90 32.21 58.09 -4.96
N LEU A 91 31.39 57.04 -5.01
CA LEU A 91 31.82 55.68 -4.72
C LEU A 91 32.91 55.13 -5.67
N PRO A 92 32.88 55.37 -6.99
CA PRO A 92 33.98 55.05 -7.91
C PRO A 92 35.28 55.83 -7.64
N LEU A 93 35.20 56.95 -6.91
CA LEU A 93 36.33 57.83 -6.59
C LEU A 93 36.92 57.52 -5.21
N LEU A 94 36.10 57.04 -4.27
CA LEU A 94 36.54 56.52 -2.97
C LEU A 94 37.23 55.16 -3.07
N THR A 95 36.88 54.36 -4.09
CA THR A 95 37.59 53.11 -4.42
C THR A 95 38.93 53.34 -5.10
N ASN A 96 39.24 54.56 -5.55
CA ASN A 96 40.38 54.84 -6.43
C ASN A 96 41.43 55.79 -5.84
N SER A 97 41.65 55.83 -4.51
CA SER A 97 42.65 56.75 -3.97
C SER A 97 43.46 56.26 -2.76
N ARG A 98 44.79 56.43 -2.88
CA ARG A 98 45.80 56.45 -1.80
C ARG A 98 45.58 57.56 -0.74
N THR A 99 44.44 58.26 -0.74
CA THR A 99 44.12 59.38 0.18
C THR A 99 43.00 59.09 1.19
N VAL A 100 42.37 57.92 1.15
CA VAL A 100 41.36 57.50 2.13
C VAL A 100 42.03 56.58 3.14
N ASN A 101 41.86 56.86 4.43
CA ASN A 101 42.35 56.01 5.49
C ASN A 101 41.73 54.61 5.36
N GLU A 102 42.53 53.55 5.48
CA GLU A 102 42.12 52.16 5.20
C GLU A 102 40.84 51.77 5.96
N ALA A 103 40.72 52.18 7.23
CA ALA A 103 39.55 51.90 8.05
C ALA A 103 38.25 52.59 7.57
N ASN A 104 38.34 53.78 6.97
CA ASN A 104 37.18 54.46 6.38
C ASN A 104 36.75 53.79 5.06
N HIS A 105 37.72 53.33 4.27
CA HIS A 105 37.44 52.65 3.01
C HIS A 105 36.75 51.29 3.25
N THR A 106 37.32 50.48 4.14
CA THR A 106 36.76 49.18 4.55
C THR A 106 35.39 49.33 5.22
N GLY A 107 35.26 50.32 6.13
CA GLY A 107 33.98 50.63 6.77
C GLY A 107 32.91 51.04 5.74
N PHE A 108 33.24 51.91 4.79
CA PHE A 108 32.31 52.35 3.76
C PHE A 108 31.82 51.22 2.84
N ILE A 109 32.71 50.31 2.42
CA ILE A 109 32.30 49.13 1.63
C ILE A 109 31.34 48.24 2.43
N TYR A 110 31.69 47.92 3.68
CA TYR A 110 30.87 47.10 4.56
C TYR A 110 29.48 47.71 4.80
N ILE A 111 29.46 48.96 5.24
CA ILE A 111 28.26 49.72 5.61
C ILE A 111 27.30 49.85 4.43
N THR A 112 27.83 50.07 3.24
CA THR A 112 27.00 50.24 2.04
C THR A 112 26.49 48.91 1.51
N ALA A 113 27.21 47.80 1.70
CA ALA A 113 26.72 46.46 1.38
C ALA A 113 25.56 46.01 2.31
N ARG A 114 25.50 46.52 3.55
CA ARG A 114 24.39 46.21 4.48
C ARG A 114 23.04 46.74 4.04
N MET A 115 23.00 47.83 3.27
CA MET A 115 21.74 48.37 2.77
C MET A 115 21.01 47.41 1.83
N ASP A 116 21.73 46.76 0.92
CA ASP A 116 21.15 45.75 0.02
C ASP A 116 20.61 44.54 0.80
N TYR A 117 21.38 44.10 1.80
CA TYR A 117 21.00 43.00 2.67
C TYR A 117 19.69 43.28 3.43
N TYR A 118 19.55 44.45 4.06
CA TYR A 118 18.33 44.78 4.81
C TYR A 118 17.13 45.13 3.93
N ALA A 119 17.38 45.64 2.73
CA ALA A 119 16.35 45.81 1.72
C ALA A 119 15.74 44.47 1.28
N GLY A 120 16.57 43.46 1.02
CA GLY A 120 16.11 42.11 0.70
C GLY A 120 15.42 41.40 1.86
N LEU A 121 15.71 41.79 3.10
CA LEU A 121 15.08 41.24 4.30
C LEU A 121 13.70 41.82 4.61
N GLU A 122 13.34 42.97 4.06
CA GLU A 122 12.08 43.66 4.39
C GLU A 122 10.85 42.77 4.14
N SER A 123 10.79 42.11 2.98
CA SER A 123 9.69 41.20 2.65
C SER A 123 9.64 39.96 3.55
N LEU A 124 10.81 39.44 3.94
CA LEU A 124 10.90 38.28 4.82
C LEU A 124 10.49 38.63 6.26
N ILE A 125 10.82 39.83 6.73
CA ILE A 125 10.41 40.34 8.04
C ILE A 125 8.89 40.53 8.07
N GLU A 126 8.30 41.01 6.98
CA GLU A 126 6.84 41.14 6.85
C GLU A 126 6.13 39.78 6.87
N GLU A 127 6.65 38.78 6.14
CA GLU A 127 6.13 37.41 6.17
C GLU A 127 6.27 36.75 7.55
N LEU A 128 7.42 36.94 8.22
CA LEU A 128 7.66 36.47 9.58
C LEU A 128 6.70 37.11 10.59
N GLY A 129 6.37 38.40 10.41
CA GLY A 129 5.44 39.14 11.26
C GLY A 129 3.97 38.73 11.09
N GLN A 130 3.58 38.21 9.93
CA GLN A 130 2.23 37.67 9.71
C GLN A 130 2.02 36.28 10.32
N SER A 131 3.10 35.63 10.79
CA SER A 131 3.00 34.31 11.39
C SER A 131 2.37 34.39 12.78
N PRO A 132 1.29 33.64 13.06
CA PRO A 132 0.63 33.63 14.37
C PRO A 132 1.52 33.09 15.52
N SER A 133 2.70 32.57 15.18
CA SER A 133 3.70 32.07 16.12
C SER A 133 4.66 33.15 16.64
N VAL A 134 4.67 34.35 16.05
CA VAL A 134 5.58 35.46 16.37
C VAL A 134 4.82 36.58 17.09
N SER A 135 5.45 37.23 18.06
CA SER A 135 4.83 38.36 18.80
C SER A 135 5.03 39.66 18.03
N ASP A 136 3.94 40.40 17.78
CA ASP A 136 3.94 41.72 17.15
C ASP A 136 4.92 42.69 17.83
N VAL A 137 5.08 42.57 19.15
CA VAL A 137 6.00 43.39 19.96
C VAL A 137 7.46 43.15 19.56
N LEU A 138 7.82 41.91 19.22
CA LEU A 138 9.19 41.56 18.85
C LEU A 138 9.52 42.04 17.44
N VAL A 139 8.55 41.98 16.52
CA VAL A 139 8.68 42.52 15.15
C VAL A 139 8.85 44.04 15.18
N ALA A 140 8.01 44.75 15.95
CA ALA A 140 8.10 46.20 16.11
C ALA A 140 9.46 46.64 16.70
N ARG A 141 10.01 45.84 17.64
CA ARG A 141 11.33 46.10 18.21
C ARG A 141 12.45 45.96 17.18
N ILE A 142 12.44 44.90 16.37
CA ILE A 142 13.44 44.71 15.31
C ILE A 142 13.32 45.81 14.25
N GLN A 143 12.11 46.20 13.86
CA GLN A 143 11.90 47.33 12.94
C GLN A 143 12.51 48.63 13.50
N THR A 144 12.36 48.90 14.79
CA THR A 144 12.97 50.06 15.45
C THR A 144 14.50 50.00 15.42
N GLU A 145 15.09 48.83 15.65
CA GLU A 145 16.55 48.64 15.61
C GLU A 145 17.11 48.73 14.18
N ILE A 146 16.37 48.24 13.18
CA ILE A 146 16.69 48.42 11.76
C ILE A 146 16.62 49.91 11.36
N LEU A 147 15.61 50.66 11.82
CA LEU A 147 15.52 52.10 11.59
C LEU A 147 16.73 52.82 12.20
N THR A 148 17.08 52.47 13.45
CA THR A 148 18.27 53.00 14.13
C THR A 148 19.55 52.67 13.36
N LEU A 149 19.66 51.46 12.80
CA LEU A 149 20.78 51.06 11.95
C LEU A 149 20.88 51.94 10.70
N TYR A 150 19.77 52.16 9.99
CA TYR A 150 19.73 53.02 8.81
C TYR A 150 20.13 54.46 9.12
N GLU A 151 19.68 55.03 10.25
CA GLU A 151 20.10 56.38 10.68
C GLU A 151 21.63 56.50 10.77
N HIS A 152 22.29 55.52 11.40
CA HIS A 152 23.76 55.52 11.55
C HIS A 152 24.48 55.29 10.23
N ILE A 153 23.95 54.42 9.36
CA ILE A 153 24.49 54.19 8.02
C ILE A 153 24.43 55.48 7.18
N LEU A 154 23.30 56.18 7.21
CA LEU A 154 23.10 57.42 6.49
C LEU A 154 23.99 58.54 7.01
N GLU A 155 24.13 58.67 8.34
CA GLU A 155 25.07 59.61 8.95
C GLU A 155 26.52 59.35 8.47
N PHE A 156 26.94 58.09 8.48
CA PHE A 156 28.26 57.68 8.02
C PHE A 156 28.49 58.03 6.54
N GLN A 157 27.49 57.80 5.69
CA GLN A 157 27.55 58.11 4.26
C GLN A 157 27.57 59.63 4.00
N MET A 158 26.73 60.41 4.68
CA MET A 158 26.70 61.86 4.54
C MET A 158 28.03 62.50 4.98
N ARG A 159 28.61 62.05 6.10
CA ARG A 159 29.93 62.52 6.54
C ARG A 159 31.03 62.16 5.52
N ASN A 160 30.94 61.01 4.85
CA ASN A 160 31.87 60.61 3.79
C ASN A 160 31.75 61.50 2.55
N VAL A 161 30.52 61.79 2.12
CA VAL A 161 30.21 62.71 1.02
C VAL A 161 30.79 64.10 1.32
N LEU A 162 30.47 64.67 2.50
CA LEU A 162 30.95 65.99 2.91
C LEU A 162 32.47 66.06 2.98
N ARG A 163 33.14 65.02 3.51
CA ARG A 163 34.60 64.94 3.55
C ARG A 163 35.24 64.97 2.17
N PHE A 164 34.68 64.24 1.21
CA PHE A 164 35.22 64.16 -0.15
C PHE A 164 35.23 65.52 -0.88
N TYR A 165 34.25 66.38 -0.57
CA TYR A 165 34.12 67.72 -1.14
C TYR A 165 34.78 68.84 -0.29
N ARG A 166 35.43 68.52 0.84
CA ARG A 166 36.03 69.50 1.77
C ARG A 166 37.01 70.50 1.16
N SER A 167 37.78 70.13 0.13
CA SER A 167 38.73 71.07 -0.50
C SER A 167 38.03 72.22 -1.25
N PHE A 168 36.75 72.02 -1.60
CA PHE A 168 35.96 72.92 -2.44
C PHE A 168 34.88 73.67 -1.65
N VAL A 169 34.39 73.08 -0.54
CA VAL A 169 33.38 73.69 0.35
C VAL A 169 34.06 74.16 1.64
N LYS A 170 34.97 75.14 1.53
CA LYS A 170 35.74 75.68 2.68
C LYS A 170 34.86 76.36 3.74
N GLN A 171 33.61 76.68 3.44
CA GLN A 171 32.74 77.49 4.31
C GLN A 171 31.86 76.68 5.28
N LEU A 172 31.74 75.36 5.08
CA LEU A 172 30.93 74.46 5.93
C LEU A 172 31.75 73.58 6.88
N ALA A 173 33.07 73.60 6.79
CA ALA A 173 33.94 72.68 7.53
C ALA A 173 34.57 73.37 8.75
N HIS A 174 33.84 73.48 9.87
CA HIS A 174 34.49 73.80 11.14
C HIS A 174 35.00 72.55 11.90
N ASP A 175 34.45 71.36 11.65
CA ASP A 175 34.84 70.17 12.41
C ASP A 175 35.74 69.19 11.63
N SER A 176 36.98 69.09 12.10
CA SER A 176 37.98 68.15 11.60
C SER A 176 37.74 66.76 12.20
N VAL A 177 36.87 65.96 11.57
CA VAL A 177 36.59 64.56 11.96
C VAL A 177 37.90 63.74 11.96
N SER A 178 38.25 63.17 13.10
CA SER A 178 39.48 62.41 13.32
C SER A 178 39.34 60.97 12.83
N GLN A 179 40.47 60.25 12.65
CA GLN A 179 40.45 58.83 12.28
C GLN A 179 39.74 57.96 13.35
N THR A 180 39.83 58.35 14.61
CA THR A 180 39.23 57.64 15.75
C THR A 180 37.70 57.67 15.67
N ASP A 181 37.12 58.77 15.20
CA ASP A 181 35.66 58.93 15.08
C ASP A 181 35.05 57.99 14.03
N TRP A 182 35.77 57.75 12.93
CA TRP A 182 35.34 56.82 11.86
C TRP A 182 35.30 55.37 12.33
N ASN A 183 36.31 54.97 13.11
CA ASN A 183 36.36 53.63 13.69
C ASN A 183 35.21 53.41 14.67
N GLN A 184 34.86 54.43 15.46
CA GLN A 184 33.74 54.37 16.40
C GLN A 184 32.39 54.26 15.68
N MET A 185 32.17 55.05 14.61
CA MET A 185 30.94 54.96 13.82
C MET A 185 30.78 53.61 13.13
N ALA A 186 31.86 53.10 12.52
CA ALA A 186 31.82 51.79 11.86
C ALA A 186 31.62 50.64 12.87
N ALA A 187 32.25 50.73 14.06
CA ALA A 187 32.05 49.75 15.13
C ALA A 187 30.60 49.76 15.64
N LYS A 188 30.00 50.94 15.84
CA LYS A 188 28.61 51.07 16.29
C LYS A 188 27.61 50.50 15.27
N ILE A 189 27.81 50.79 13.97
CA ILE A 189 26.96 50.21 12.91
C ILE A 189 27.08 48.70 12.90
N LYS A 190 28.30 48.16 13.05
CA LYS A 190 28.53 46.73 13.11
C LYS A 190 27.88 46.07 14.32
N GLU A 191 27.97 46.69 15.50
CA GLU A 191 27.33 46.21 16.72
C GLU A 191 25.80 46.11 16.58
N ILE A 192 25.16 47.14 16.01
CA ILE A 192 23.71 47.14 15.78
C ILE A 192 23.33 46.08 14.72
N ASP A 193 24.10 45.96 13.64
CA ASP A 193 23.89 44.95 12.60
C ASP A 193 24.04 43.52 13.14
N ASP A 194 25.05 43.24 13.96
CA ASP A 194 25.24 41.95 14.62
C ASP A 194 24.05 41.62 15.55
N ASP A 195 23.59 42.58 16.36
CA ASP A 195 22.45 42.43 17.28
C ASP A 195 21.11 42.19 16.54
N VAL A 196 20.86 42.93 15.46
CA VAL A 196 19.66 42.74 14.61
C VAL A 196 19.69 41.35 13.96
N ASN A 197 20.84 40.92 13.43
CA ASN A 197 20.97 39.61 12.80
C ASN A 197 20.78 38.46 13.81
N GLU A 198 21.31 38.60 15.03
CA GLU A 198 21.11 37.63 16.10
C GLU A 198 19.63 37.49 16.47
N LYS A 199 18.94 38.62 16.66
CA LYS A 199 17.50 38.62 17.00
C LYS A 199 16.64 38.01 15.89
N LEU A 200 16.94 38.31 14.62
CA LEU A 200 16.25 37.70 13.48
C LEU A 200 16.45 36.18 13.43
N ALA A 201 17.68 35.70 13.67
CA ALA A 201 17.98 34.27 13.71
C ALA A 201 17.25 33.53 14.85
N GLN A 202 17.21 34.14 16.04
CA GLN A 202 16.47 33.61 17.19
C GLN A 202 14.96 33.56 16.91
N MET A 203 14.40 34.62 16.32
CA MET A 203 12.99 34.70 15.97
C MET A 203 12.59 33.60 14.98
N ASN A 204 13.37 33.42 13.90
CA ASN A 204 13.11 32.39 12.90
C ASN A 204 13.16 30.98 13.51
N THR A 205 14.15 30.72 14.37
CA THR A 205 14.29 29.44 15.07
C THR A 205 13.08 29.15 15.97
N MET A 206 12.63 30.16 16.73
CA MET A 206 11.47 30.02 17.62
C MET A 206 10.16 29.83 16.86
N SER A 207 9.97 30.57 15.76
CA SER A 207 8.81 30.43 14.87
C SER A 207 8.74 29.01 14.28
N SER A 208 9.86 28.54 13.71
CA SER A 208 9.99 27.20 13.14
C SER A 208 9.69 26.09 14.16
N LYS A 209 10.22 26.23 15.39
CA LYS A 209 9.98 25.28 16.48
C LYS A 209 8.50 25.22 16.88
N ARG A 210 7.85 26.38 17.04
CA ARG A 210 6.42 26.45 17.40
C ARG A 210 5.54 25.83 16.33
N GLU A 211 5.85 26.06 15.07
CA GLU A 211 5.09 25.49 13.96
C GLU A 211 5.24 23.96 13.90
N LEU A 212 6.47 23.45 14.12
CA LEU A 212 6.71 22.02 14.21
C LEU A 212 5.94 21.38 15.38
N GLU A 213 5.92 22.03 16.55
CA GLU A 213 5.12 21.57 17.70
C GLU A 213 3.62 21.58 17.41
N ARG A 214 3.13 22.60 16.69
CA ARG A 214 1.73 22.72 16.28
C ARG A 214 1.34 21.57 15.35
N LEU A 215 2.15 21.31 14.31
CA LEU A 215 1.95 20.19 13.39
C LEU A 215 2.01 18.85 14.12
N ASN A 216 2.97 18.66 15.02
CA ASN A 216 3.08 17.44 15.81
C ASN A 216 1.84 17.20 16.68
N LYS A 217 1.32 18.23 17.35
CA LYS A 217 0.07 18.14 18.13
C LYS A 217 -1.15 17.86 17.24
N GLN A 218 -1.23 18.50 16.08
CA GLN A 218 -2.34 18.31 15.13
C GLN A 218 -2.38 16.88 14.60
N HIS A 219 -1.21 16.29 14.31
CA HIS A 219 -1.11 14.94 13.74
C HIS A 219 -1.03 13.81 14.76
N ALA A 220 -0.80 14.10 16.05
CA ALA A 220 -0.81 13.10 17.11
C ALA A 220 -2.15 12.32 17.15
N GLY A 221 -3.27 13.04 17.08
CA GLY A 221 -4.60 12.41 17.03
C GLY A 221 -4.81 11.56 15.77
N THR A 222 -4.30 11.99 14.62
CA THR A 222 -4.35 11.20 13.38
C THR A 222 -3.52 9.92 13.48
N PHE A 223 -2.35 10.00 14.12
CA PHE A 223 -1.47 8.85 14.32
C PHE A 223 -2.08 7.81 15.27
N ASP A 224 -2.72 8.27 16.34
CA ASP A 224 -3.43 7.40 17.27
C ASP A 224 -4.66 6.74 16.61
N ALA A 225 -5.41 7.49 15.80
CA ALA A 225 -6.49 6.92 14.98
C ALA A 225 -5.96 5.85 14.01
N MET A 226 -4.81 6.10 13.35
CA MET A 226 -4.18 5.14 12.45
C MET A 226 -3.72 3.86 13.16
N LYS A 227 -3.16 3.98 14.37
CA LYS A 227 -2.86 2.81 15.23
C LYS A 227 -4.12 2.03 15.58
N GLY A 228 -5.22 2.72 15.89
CA GLY A 228 -6.52 2.11 16.15
C GLY A 228 -7.03 1.31 14.95
N PHE A 229 -6.93 1.87 13.74
CA PHE A 229 -7.29 1.16 12.51
C PHE A 229 -6.41 -0.07 12.26
N LEU A 230 -5.11 0.02 12.52
CA LEU A 230 -4.18 -1.10 12.35
C LEU A 230 -4.52 -2.25 13.31
N SER A 231 -4.75 -1.95 14.59
CA SER A 231 -5.18 -2.96 15.57
C SER A 231 -6.52 -3.60 15.20
N ASN A 232 -7.47 -2.81 14.68
CA ASN A 232 -8.75 -3.35 14.21
C ASN A 232 -8.55 -4.24 12.97
N ALA A 233 -7.70 -3.87 12.02
CA ALA A 233 -7.38 -4.68 10.85
C ALA A 233 -6.74 -6.03 11.23
N GLU A 234 -5.83 -6.03 12.21
CA GLU A 234 -5.24 -7.26 12.74
C GLU A 234 -6.28 -8.19 13.38
N LYS A 235 -7.20 -7.64 14.17
CA LYS A 235 -8.32 -8.40 14.75
C LYS A 235 -9.23 -9.00 13.68
N GLN A 236 -9.59 -8.21 12.66
CA GLN A 236 -10.41 -8.67 11.53
C GLN A 236 -9.72 -9.79 10.76
N LEU A 237 -8.41 -9.71 10.56
CA LEU A 237 -7.63 -10.77 9.92
C LEU A 237 -7.65 -12.07 10.74
N SER A 238 -7.55 -11.98 12.07
CA SER A 238 -7.65 -13.14 12.96
C SER A 238 -9.02 -13.82 12.85
N VAL A 239 -10.11 -13.04 12.89
CA VAL A 239 -11.47 -13.54 12.75
C VAL A 239 -11.69 -14.20 11.38
N ALA A 240 -11.19 -13.58 10.31
CA ALA A 240 -11.30 -14.14 8.96
C ALA A 240 -10.56 -15.49 8.81
N LYS A 241 -9.40 -15.64 9.48
CA LYS A 241 -8.69 -16.93 9.52
C LYS A 241 -9.50 -18.01 10.23
N GLU A 242 -10.08 -17.70 11.40
CA GLU A 242 -10.91 -18.63 12.14
C GLU A 242 -12.17 -19.03 11.35
N GLN A 243 -12.83 -18.07 10.70
CA GLN A 243 -13.98 -18.35 9.83
C GLN A 243 -13.62 -19.27 8.65
N ARG A 244 -12.42 -19.11 8.07
CA ARG A 244 -11.93 -20.01 7.02
C ARG A 244 -11.73 -21.43 7.54
N ASP A 245 -11.16 -21.59 8.73
CA ASP A 245 -10.94 -22.91 9.34
C ASP A 245 -12.26 -23.60 9.70
N ILE A 246 -13.25 -22.84 10.19
CA ILE A 246 -14.61 -23.32 10.42
C ILE A 246 -15.25 -23.76 9.10
N ALA A 247 -15.16 -22.96 8.04
CA ALA A 247 -15.73 -23.30 6.73
C ALA A 247 -15.12 -24.58 6.14
N GLN A 248 -13.79 -24.75 6.25
CA GLN A 248 -13.12 -25.99 5.83
C GLN A 248 -13.57 -27.20 6.64
N SER A 249 -13.74 -27.02 7.96
CA SER A 249 -14.24 -28.07 8.84
C SER A 249 -15.69 -28.46 8.49
N HIS A 250 -16.54 -27.47 8.23
CA HIS A 250 -17.91 -27.70 7.79
C HIS A 250 -17.95 -28.44 6.46
N GLN A 251 -17.13 -28.07 5.47
CA GLN A 251 -17.07 -28.77 4.19
C GLN A 251 -16.66 -30.25 4.35
N ARG A 252 -15.70 -30.54 5.24
CA ARG A 252 -15.29 -31.91 5.56
C ARG A 252 -16.41 -32.71 6.23
N ILE A 253 -17.12 -32.12 7.18
CA ILE A 253 -18.25 -32.76 7.88
C ILE A 253 -19.38 -33.07 6.90
N THR A 254 -19.78 -32.09 6.08
CA THR A 254 -20.82 -32.27 5.06
C THR A 254 -20.44 -33.34 4.04
N GLY A 255 -19.19 -33.36 3.58
CA GLY A 255 -18.69 -34.40 2.68
C GLY A 255 -18.77 -35.80 3.29
N ARG A 256 -18.35 -35.96 4.54
CA ARG A 256 -18.46 -37.24 5.26
C ARG A 256 -19.91 -37.67 5.45
N GLN A 257 -20.81 -36.73 5.75
CA GLN A 257 -22.22 -37.04 5.96
C GLN A 257 -22.90 -37.49 4.65
N LEU A 258 -22.58 -36.87 3.53
CA LEU A 258 -23.06 -37.31 2.21
C LEU A 258 -22.56 -38.73 1.89
N GLN A 259 -21.28 -38.99 2.11
CA GLN A 259 -20.70 -40.32 1.89
C GLN A 259 -21.36 -41.38 2.78
N MET A 260 -21.57 -41.08 4.07
CA MET A 260 -22.29 -41.97 4.98
C MET A 260 -23.73 -42.25 4.50
N GLN A 261 -24.43 -41.25 3.96
CA GLN A 261 -25.77 -41.43 3.41
C GLN A 261 -25.74 -42.29 2.15
N GLU A 262 -24.80 -42.07 1.23
CA GLU A 262 -24.64 -42.90 0.03
C GLU A 262 -24.31 -44.35 0.39
N ASP A 263 -23.39 -44.57 1.33
CA ASP A 263 -23.01 -45.90 1.78
C ASP A 263 -24.18 -46.59 2.51
N SER A 264 -24.92 -45.86 3.34
CA SER A 264 -26.16 -46.36 3.97
C SER A 264 -27.20 -46.75 2.92
N ALA A 265 -27.39 -45.94 1.87
CA ALA A 265 -28.32 -46.24 0.79
C ALA A 265 -27.90 -47.48 -0.01
N LYS A 266 -26.59 -47.64 -0.28
CA LYS A 266 -26.04 -48.85 -0.92
C LYS A 266 -26.23 -50.09 -0.05
N GLN A 267 -25.98 -49.99 1.26
CA GLN A 267 -26.22 -51.07 2.21
C GLN A 267 -27.70 -51.45 2.24
N MET A 268 -28.60 -50.49 2.41
CA MET A 268 -30.06 -50.74 2.39
C MET A 268 -30.52 -51.39 1.08
N ARG A 269 -29.95 -51.01 -0.07
CA ARG A 269 -30.26 -51.67 -1.34
C ARG A 269 -29.80 -53.13 -1.34
N THR A 270 -28.58 -53.38 -0.86
CA THR A 270 -27.99 -54.73 -0.79
C THR A 270 -28.79 -55.62 0.17
N GLU A 271 -29.19 -55.10 1.32
CA GLU A 271 -30.05 -55.80 2.29
C GLU A 271 -31.43 -56.14 1.69
N LYS A 272 -32.01 -55.24 0.90
CA LYS A 272 -33.27 -55.52 0.19
C LYS A 272 -33.11 -56.59 -0.89
N GLU A 273 -32.02 -56.55 -1.66
CA GLU A 273 -31.71 -57.57 -2.67
C GLU A 273 -31.48 -58.94 -2.01
N GLU A 274 -30.77 -58.99 -0.88
CA GLU A 274 -30.57 -60.22 -0.10
C GLU A 274 -31.88 -60.76 0.48
N ARG A 275 -32.74 -59.90 1.05
CA ARG A 275 -34.09 -60.31 1.50
C ARG A 275 -34.90 -60.89 0.35
N CYS A 276 -34.88 -60.25 -0.82
CA CYS A 276 -35.57 -60.74 -2.01
C CYS A 276 -35.02 -62.12 -2.43
N HIS A 277 -33.70 -62.30 -2.40
CA HIS A 277 -33.05 -63.56 -2.70
C HIS A 277 -33.48 -64.67 -1.74
N GLN A 278 -33.45 -64.41 -0.44
CA GLN A 278 -33.80 -65.38 0.60
C GLN A 278 -35.27 -65.80 0.55
N LEU A 279 -36.19 -64.97 0.05
CA LEU A 279 -37.58 -65.38 -0.13
C LEU A 279 -37.75 -66.58 -1.07
N PHE A 280 -36.90 -66.70 -2.09
CA PHE A 280 -36.94 -67.83 -3.01
C PHE A 280 -36.43 -69.12 -2.37
N ARG A 281 -35.70 -69.04 -1.25
CA ARG A 281 -35.36 -70.19 -0.39
C ARG A 281 -36.57 -70.51 0.49
N LEU A 282 -37.56 -71.17 -0.12
CA LEU A 282 -38.78 -71.59 0.56
C LEU A 282 -38.45 -72.51 1.75
N GLU A 283 -38.48 -71.96 2.96
CA GLU A 283 -38.52 -72.72 4.21
C GLU A 283 -40.00 -72.92 4.57
N ALA A 284 -40.54 -74.10 4.26
CA ALA A 284 -41.75 -74.55 4.95
C ALA A 284 -41.36 -74.72 6.41
N GLY A 285 -42.00 -73.95 7.30
CA GLY A 285 -41.61 -73.78 8.71
C GLY A 285 -41.02 -75.04 9.34
N ASP A 286 -39.88 -74.84 10.00
CA ASP A 286 -38.88 -75.81 10.49
C ASP A 286 -37.76 -76.12 9.47
N SER A 287 -36.52 -76.06 9.93
CA SER A 287 -35.27 -75.96 9.12
C SER A 287 -34.96 -77.15 8.19
N ASP A 288 -35.88 -78.10 8.04
CA ASP A 288 -35.71 -79.37 7.33
C ASP A 288 -36.37 -79.42 5.93
N SER A 289 -36.90 -78.32 5.40
CA SER A 289 -37.67 -78.32 4.14
C SER A 289 -36.97 -77.72 2.91
N ALA A 290 -35.78 -77.13 3.05
CA ALA A 290 -35.09 -76.50 1.92
C ALA A 290 -34.68 -77.53 0.84
N TYR A 291 -34.62 -77.09 -0.42
CA TYR A 291 -34.24 -77.96 -1.55
C TYR A 291 -32.81 -78.55 -1.41
N GLU A 292 -31.94 -77.89 -0.65
CA GLU A 292 -30.58 -78.36 -0.31
C GLU A 292 -30.60 -79.63 0.55
N TRP A 293 -31.50 -79.68 1.53
CA TRP A 293 -31.65 -80.82 2.44
C TRP A 293 -32.07 -82.09 1.70
N HIS A 294 -32.96 -81.94 0.72
CA HIS A 294 -33.43 -83.09 -0.07
C HIS A 294 -32.31 -83.73 -0.90
N LYS A 295 -31.37 -82.93 -1.40
CA LYS A 295 -30.16 -83.44 -2.06
C LYS A 295 -29.17 -84.05 -1.06
N SER A 296 -28.97 -83.43 0.10
CA SER A 296 -28.00 -83.93 1.09
C SER A 296 -28.39 -85.27 1.69
N ARG A 297 -29.69 -85.59 1.75
CA ARG A 297 -30.20 -86.90 2.18
C ARG A 297 -29.97 -88.04 1.20
N VAL A 298 -29.74 -87.74 -0.08
CA VAL A 298 -29.43 -88.77 -1.08
C VAL A 298 -28.01 -89.27 -0.81
N GLU A 299 -27.87 -90.58 -0.62
CA GLU A 299 -26.58 -91.22 -0.38
C GLU A 299 -25.60 -90.97 -1.55
N ASP A 300 -24.31 -90.96 -1.24
CA ASP A 300 -23.29 -90.92 -2.29
C ASP A 300 -23.25 -92.24 -3.05
N ARG A 301 -22.87 -92.16 -4.33
CA ARG A 301 -22.70 -93.35 -5.15
C ARG A 301 -21.65 -94.29 -4.54
N VAL A 302 -21.88 -95.59 -4.66
CA VAL A 302 -20.83 -96.57 -4.46
C VAL A 302 -19.81 -96.45 -5.60
N ASN A 303 -18.51 -96.54 -5.29
CA ASN A 303 -17.45 -96.45 -6.30
C ASN A 303 -17.66 -97.49 -7.42
N GLY A 304 -17.47 -97.06 -8.67
CA GLY A 304 -17.72 -97.87 -9.87
C GLY A 304 -19.18 -97.93 -10.34
N THR A 305 -20.15 -97.40 -9.57
CA THR A 305 -21.55 -97.29 -10.00
C THR A 305 -21.82 -95.93 -10.67
N CYS A 306 -22.94 -95.79 -11.41
CA CYS A 306 -23.36 -94.56 -12.11
C CYS A 306 -22.48 -94.08 -13.29
N GLU A 307 -21.33 -94.70 -13.52
CA GLU A 307 -20.37 -94.31 -14.58
C GLU A 307 -20.84 -94.71 -15.99
N TRP A 308 -21.69 -95.73 -16.09
CA TRP A 308 -22.24 -96.23 -17.36
C TRP A 308 -22.94 -95.13 -18.17
N LEU A 309 -23.60 -94.18 -17.49
CA LEU A 309 -24.32 -93.10 -18.15
C LEU A 309 -23.37 -92.16 -18.88
N LEU A 310 -22.18 -91.90 -18.32
CA LEU A 310 -21.19 -91.00 -18.92
C LEU A 310 -20.63 -91.54 -20.24
N GLN A 311 -20.67 -92.87 -20.41
CA GLN A 311 -20.22 -93.54 -21.62
C GLN A 311 -21.35 -93.71 -22.64
N HIS A 312 -22.61 -93.50 -22.24
CA HIS A 312 -23.79 -93.73 -23.08
C HIS A 312 -23.91 -92.68 -24.19
N GLU A 313 -24.18 -93.12 -25.42
CA GLU A 313 -24.23 -92.24 -26.60
C GLU A 313 -25.28 -91.13 -26.48
N HIS A 314 -26.50 -91.44 -26.01
CA HIS A 314 -27.53 -90.42 -25.76
C HIS A 314 -27.12 -89.35 -24.73
N TYR A 315 -26.29 -89.69 -23.72
CA TYR A 315 -25.81 -88.72 -22.75
C TYR A 315 -24.78 -87.77 -23.39
N LYS A 316 -23.83 -88.32 -24.16
CA LYS A 316 -22.83 -87.53 -24.89
C LYS A 316 -23.50 -86.61 -25.90
N GLU A 317 -24.46 -87.13 -26.66
CA GLU A 317 -25.22 -86.34 -27.63
C GLU A 317 -25.99 -85.21 -26.94
N TRP A 318 -26.70 -85.51 -25.85
CA TRP A 318 -27.40 -84.50 -25.05
C TRP A 318 -26.46 -83.40 -24.55
N LEU A 319 -25.26 -83.77 -24.10
CA LEU A 319 -24.28 -82.81 -23.59
C LEU A 319 -23.76 -81.83 -24.67
N THR A 320 -23.75 -82.25 -25.94
CA THR A 320 -23.34 -81.41 -27.07
C THR A 320 -24.45 -80.51 -27.63
N ARG A 321 -25.72 -80.81 -27.32
CA ARG A 321 -26.86 -80.04 -27.82
C ARG A 321 -27.04 -78.74 -27.03
N PRO A 322 -27.46 -77.64 -27.67
CA PRO A 322 -27.67 -76.36 -26.99
C PRO A 322 -28.87 -76.37 -26.03
N SER A 323 -29.87 -77.24 -26.24
CA SER A 323 -31.05 -77.38 -25.41
C SER A 323 -31.76 -78.72 -25.61
N GLY A 324 -32.43 -79.23 -24.58
CA GLY A 324 -33.32 -80.39 -24.66
C GLY A 324 -33.30 -81.24 -23.38
N PRO A 325 -34.37 -82.00 -23.10
CA PRO A 325 -34.42 -82.87 -21.92
C PRO A 325 -33.64 -84.17 -22.14
N LEU A 326 -33.01 -84.67 -21.08
CA LEU A 326 -32.52 -86.05 -20.98
C LEU A 326 -33.42 -86.82 -20.02
N LEU A 327 -34.11 -87.84 -20.52
CA LEU A 327 -34.98 -88.69 -19.70
C LEU A 327 -34.27 -89.99 -19.35
N ILE A 328 -34.17 -90.29 -18.06
CA ILE A 328 -33.59 -91.54 -17.55
C ILE A 328 -34.71 -92.31 -16.84
N SER A 329 -35.06 -93.47 -17.40
CA SER A 329 -36.04 -94.39 -16.81
C SER A 329 -35.33 -95.55 -16.12
N ALA A 330 -35.80 -95.91 -14.93
CA ALA A 330 -35.36 -97.12 -14.21
C ALA A 330 -36.42 -97.52 -13.17
N ASP A 331 -36.35 -98.74 -12.67
CA ASP A 331 -37.29 -99.23 -11.65
C ASP A 331 -37.07 -98.54 -10.28
N PRO A 332 -38.10 -98.47 -9.41
CA PRO A 332 -37.94 -98.03 -8.03
C PRO A 332 -36.80 -98.80 -7.33
N GLY A 333 -35.94 -98.09 -6.59
CA GLY A 333 -34.79 -98.70 -5.91
C GLY A 333 -33.49 -98.81 -6.74
N CYS A 334 -33.50 -98.58 -8.05
CA CYS A 334 -32.29 -98.67 -8.89
C CYS A 334 -31.30 -97.49 -8.78
N GLY A 335 -31.41 -96.64 -7.74
CA GLY A 335 -30.43 -95.56 -7.52
C GLY A 335 -30.54 -94.33 -8.44
N LYS A 336 -31.69 -94.07 -9.07
CA LYS A 336 -31.92 -92.89 -9.95
C LYS A 336 -31.54 -91.56 -9.28
N SER A 337 -31.94 -91.36 -8.03
CA SER A 337 -31.62 -90.13 -7.29
C SER A 337 -30.12 -90.01 -6.98
N VAL A 338 -29.46 -91.14 -6.67
CA VAL A 338 -28.01 -91.21 -6.46
C VAL A 338 -27.25 -90.86 -7.75
N LEU A 339 -27.73 -91.34 -8.90
CA LEU A 339 -27.22 -90.97 -10.22
C LEU A 339 -27.39 -89.47 -10.51
N ALA A 340 -28.57 -88.91 -10.24
CA ALA A 340 -28.83 -87.48 -10.43
C ALA A 340 -27.95 -86.60 -9.52
N LYS A 341 -27.76 -86.98 -8.25
CA LYS A 341 -26.83 -86.32 -7.34
C LYS A 341 -25.40 -86.34 -7.89
N TYR A 342 -24.94 -87.51 -8.36
CA TYR A 342 -23.61 -87.65 -8.96
C TYR A 342 -23.42 -86.75 -10.19
N LEU A 343 -24.44 -86.64 -11.05
CA LEU A 343 -24.40 -85.75 -12.21
C LEU A 343 -24.24 -84.29 -11.79
N VAL A 344 -25.07 -83.83 -10.84
CA VAL A 344 -25.04 -82.45 -10.35
C VAL A 344 -23.71 -82.11 -9.64
N ASP A 345 -23.18 -83.02 -8.82
CA ASP A 345 -22.02 -82.74 -7.98
C ASP A 345 -20.68 -82.89 -8.71
N LYS A 346 -20.57 -83.87 -9.61
CA LYS A 346 -19.28 -84.34 -10.10
C LYS A 346 -19.18 -84.52 -11.62
N ALA A 347 -20.27 -84.84 -12.32
CA ALA A 347 -20.15 -85.26 -13.72
C ALA A 347 -20.49 -84.18 -14.75
N LEU A 348 -21.40 -83.26 -14.44
CA LEU A 348 -21.77 -82.19 -15.38
C LEU A 348 -20.64 -81.13 -15.51
N PRO A 349 -20.42 -80.57 -16.72
CA PRO A 349 -19.40 -79.55 -16.94
C PRO A 349 -19.62 -78.29 -16.09
N ARG A 350 -18.58 -77.85 -15.39
CA ARG A 350 -18.62 -76.65 -14.53
C ARG A 350 -18.55 -75.32 -15.30
N SER A 351 -18.52 -75.37 -16.63
CA SER A 351 -18.60 -74.18 -17.50
C SER A 351 -20.01 -73.58 -17.55
N SER A 352 -21.02 -74.33 -17.10
CA SER A 352 -22.43 -73.92 -17.10
C SER A 352 -22.95 -73.79 -15.68
N ILE A 353 -24.01 -72.99 -15.50
CA ILE A 353 -24.74 -72.93 -14.23
C ILE A 353 -25.58 -74.21 -14.12
N ILE A 354 -25.33 -75.01 -13.08
CA ILE A 354 -26.09 -76.22 -12.81
C ILE A 354 -27.09 -75.91 -11.70
N LEU A 355 -28.37 -76.08 -12.00
CA LEU A 355 -29.47 -75.90 -11.07
C LEU A 355 -30.14 -77.25 -10.86
N TYR A 356 -30.61 -77.52 -9.63
CA TYR A 356 -31.24 -78.79 -9.32
C TYR A 356 -32.49 -78.63 -8.46
N PHE A 357 -33.38 -79.62 -8.57
CA PHE A 357 -34.53 -79.78 -7.69
C PHE A 357 -34.90 -81.27 -7.64
N PHE A 358 -35.01 -81.83 -6.45
CA PHE A 358 -35.37 -83.24 -6.25
C PHE A 358 -36.83 -83.31 -5.82
N PHE A 359 -37.71 -83.74 -6.72
CA PHE A 359 -39.12 -83.96 -6.38
C PHE A 359 -39.26 -85.14 -5.41
N LYS A 360 -40.09 -84.96 -4.39
CA LYS A 360 -40.47 -86.01 -3.44
C LYS A 360 -41.95 -85.89 -3.14
N ASP A 361 -42.64 -87.03 -3.18
CA ASP A 361 -44.07 -87.09 -2.90
C ASP A 361 -44.37 -86.60 -1.46
N GLN A 362 -45.51 -85.94 -1.29
CA GLN A 362 -46.00 -85.28 -0.06
C GLN A 362 -45.19 -84.08 0.49
N ASP A 363 -43.89 -83.97 0.25
CA ASP A 363 -43.04 -82.91 0.85
C ASP A 363 -42.61 -81.80 -0.14
N GLN A 364 -42.18 -82.19 -1.35
CA GLN A 364 -41.56 -81.31 -2.35
C GLN A 364 -42.10 -81.64 -3.75
N ASN A 365 -43.39 -81.35 -3.98
CA ASN A 365 -44.14 -81.81 -5.15
C ASN A 365 -44.80 -80.70 -5.97
N THR A 366 -44.56 -79.41 -5.65
CA THR A 366 -45.18 -78.30 -6.40
C THR A 366 -44.21 -77.65 -7.39
N THR A 367 -44.73 -77.22 -8.54
CA THR A 367 -43.99 -76.45 -9.56
C THR A 367 -43.41 -75.17 -8.98
N ALA A 368 -44.15 -74.51 -8.10
CA ALA A 368 -43.72 -73.28 -7.45
C ALA A 368 -42.49 -73.48 -6.57
N GLN A 369 -42.44 -74.56 -5.77
CA GLN A 369 -41.25 -74.91 -5.01
C GLN A 369 -40.04 -75.13 -5.93
N ALA A 370 -40.25 -75.80 -7.07
CA ALA A 370 -39.19 -76.03 -8.06
C ALA A 370 -38.66 -74.72 -8.65
N LEU A 371 -39.55 -73.85 -9.14
CA LEU A 371 -39.15 -72.57 -9.72
C LEU A 371 -38.44 -71.67 -8.70
N CYS A 372 -38.91 -71.63 -7.45
CA CYS A 372 -38.28 -70.82 -6.40
C CYS A 372 -36.89 -71.34 -6.05
N ALA A 373 -36.71 -72.65 -5.90
CA ALA A 373 -35.40 -73.23 -5.66
C ALA A 373 -34.42 -72.99 -6.83
N LEU A 374 -34.89 -73.08 -8.07
CA LEU A 374 -34.08 -72.80 -9.26
C LEU A 374 -33.71 -71.30 -9.34
N LEU A 375 -34.66 -70.40 -9.05
CA LEU A 375 -34.42 -68.95 -9.01
C LEU A 375 -33.45 -68.57 -7.89
N HIS A 376 -33.61 -69.13 -6.69
CA HIS A 376 -32.69 -68.96 -5.58
C HIS A 376 -31.26 -69.35 -5.98
N GLN A 377 -31.07 -70.54 -6.55
CA GLN A 377 -29.77 -71.00 -7.03
C GLN A 377 -29.22 -70.13 -8.16
N MET A 378 -30.07 -69.69 -9.10
CA MET A 378 -29.67 -68.83 -10.21
C MET A 378 -29.17 -67.47 -9.72
N PHE A 379 -29.85 -66.87 -8.73
CA PHE A 379 -29.42 -65.63 -8.10
C PHE A 379 -28.15 -65.81 -7.26
N SER A 380 -27.96 -66.96 -6.62
CA SER A 380 -26.70 -67.30 -5.93
C SER A 380 -25.51 -67.36 -6.89
N HIS A 381 -25.70 -67.92 -8.09
CA HIS A 381 -24.65 -68.00 -9.12
C HIS A 381 -24.44 -66.67 -9.85
N ARG A 382 -25.50 -65.87 -10.05
CA ARG A 382 -25.45 -64.56 -10.71
C ARG A 382 -26.32 -63.53 -10.00
N ARG A 383 -25.75 -62.89 -8.98
CA ARG A 383 -26.43 -61.86 -8.17
C ARG A 383 -27.06 -60.74 -8.99
N ALA A 384 -26.42 -60.34 -10.10
CA ALA A 384 -26.93 -59.29 -10.98
C ALA A 384 -28.32 -59.56 -11.59
N LEU A 385 -28.81 -60.80 -11.58
CA LEU A 385 -30.14 -61.15 -12.08
C LEU A 385 -31.26 -60.82 -11.08
N ILE A 386 -30.96 -60.64 -9.79
CA ILE A 386 -31.97 -60.33 -8.76
C ILE A 386 -32.72 -59.02 -9.06
N LYS A 387 -32.07 -58.08 -9.76
CA LYS A 387 -32.67 -56.81 -10.20
C LYS A 387 -33.96 -56.99 -11.00
N HIS A 388 -34.15 -58.13 -11.66
CA HIS A 388 -35.35 -58.44 -12.41
C HIS A 388 -36.52 -58.88 -11.52
N ALA A 389 -36.24 -59.41 -10.32
CA ALA A 389 -37.25 -59.77 -9.32
C ALA A 389 -37.62 -58.58 -8.41
N MET A 390 -36.73 -57.60 -8.26
CA MET A 390 -36.94 -56.44 -7.38
C MET A 390 -38.22 -55.62 -7.63
N PRO A 391 -38.69 -55.38 -8.88
CA PRO A 391 -39.95 -54.67 -9.11
C PRO A 391 -41.17 -55.40 -8.54
N GLU A 392 -41.25 -56.71 -8.75
CA GLU A 392 -42.34 -57.53 -8.21
C GLU A 392 -42.22 -57.69 -6.69
N PHE A 393 -41.00 -57.78 -6.16
CA PHE A 393 -40.77 -57.79 -4.72
C PHE A 393 -41.20 -56.46 -4.07
N ALA A 394 -40.94 -55.32 -4.71
CA ALA A 394 -41.39 -54.02 -4.22
C ALA A 394 -42.93 -53.88 -4.20
N LYS A 395 -43.62 -54.53 -5.15
CA LYS A 395 -45.08 -54.50 -5.26
C LYS A 395 -45.78 -55.47 -4.31
N ASN A 396 -45.26 -56.69 -4.19
CA ASN A 396 -45.95 -57.80 -3.53
C ASN A 396 -45.31 -58.22 -2.20
N GLY A 397 -44.10 -57.72 -1.88
CA GLY A 397 -43.37 -58.04 -0.65
C GLY A 397 -43.11 -59.54 -0.49
N GLU A 398 -43.25 -60.03 0.74
CA GLU A 398 -43.05 -61.45 1.09
C GLU A 398 -44.08 -62.39 0.44
N ASN A 399 -45.22 -61.86 -0.03
CA ASN A 399 -46.24 -62.66 -0.70
C ASN A 399 -45.90 -63.00 -2.16
N MET A 400 -44.81 -62.44 -2.71
CA MET A 400 -44.36 -62.69 -4.08
C MET A 400 -44.25 -64.19 -4.41
N VAL A 401 -43.74 -64.99 -3.47
CA VAL A 401 -43.51 -66.42 -3.67
C VAL A 401 -44.80 -67.25 -3.55
N ARG A 402 -45.81 -66.74 -2.82
CA ARG A 402 -47.15 -67.36 -2.75
C ARG A 402 -47.98 -67.13 -4.01
N LEU A 403 -47.73 -66.03 -4.71
CA LEU A 403 -48.35 -65.76 -6.02
C LEU A 403 -47.80 -66.69 -7.11
N THR A 404 -46.53 -67.09 -7.02
CA THR A 404 -45.99 -68.12 -7.92
C THR A 404 -46.53 -69.53 -7.66
N SER A 405 -47.16 -69.78 -6.50
CA SER A 405 -47.88 -71.03 -6.21
C SER A 405 -49.31 -71.11 -6.75
N THR A 406 -49.78 -70.06 -7.44
CA THR A 406 -51.08 -70.04 -8.13
C THR A 406 -50.97 -70.23 -9.64
N LEU A 407 -49.74 -70.39 -10.17
CA LEU A 407 -49.40 -70.80 -11.54
C LEU A 407 -49.13 -72.31 -11.56
#